data_AF-A0A1M6ESQ6-F1
#
_entry.id   AF-A0A1M6ESQ6-F1
#
_cell.length_a   1.000
_cell.length_b   1.000
_cell.length_c   1.000
_cell.angle_alpha   90.00
_cell.angle_beta   90.00
_cell.angle_gamma   90.00
#
_symmetry.space_group_name_H-M   'P 1'
#
loop_
_entity.id
_entity.type
_entity.pdbx_description
1 polymer ?
#
loop_
_entity_poly.entity_id
_entity_poly.type
_entity_poly.pdbx_seq_one_letter_code
_entity_poly.pdbx_strand_id
1 'polypeptide(L)'
;QAAFGWQDYHLFDFDFGDVVVHVPDPDYAPGELYGGAKELNAKRTKIDALLGERKKCVYTYDFGDNWRHDVILETILPAEERRHYPVCIAGARHRPPEDVGGVSGYEEFLNIISDPEHPEYNDYLIWAEKDTGGRKFDPEYFYINEVNRALAKIK
;
A
#
# COMPACT_ATOMS: atom_id res chain seq x y z
N GLN A 1 -2.47 2.79 -1.82
CA GLN A 1 -3.75 2.97 -1.10
C GLN A 1 -4.93 2.33 -1.83
N ALA A 2 -5.60 3.00 -2.77
CA ALA A 2 -6.85 2.47 -3.36
C ALA A 2 -6.76 1.07 -4.01
N ALA A 3 -5.61 0.71 -4.60
CA ALA A 3 -5.38 -0.62 -5.16
C ALA A 3 -5.40 -1.74 -4.08
N PHE A 4 -5.02 -1.39 -2.86
CA PHE A 4 -5.04 -2.27 -1.69
C PHE A 4 -6.32 -2.09 -0.87
N GLY A 5 -7.08 -1.02 -1.03
CA GLY A 5 -8.27 -0.75 -0.21
C GLY A 5 -7.96 -0.20 1.19
N TRP A 6 -6.71 0.21 1.43
CA TRP A 6 -6.31 0.95 2.63
C TRP A 6 -6.84 2.39 2.65
N GLN A 7 -6.95 2.95 3.85
CA GLN A 7 -7.74 4.16 4.14
C GLN A 7 -6.96 5.48 4.05
N ASP A 8 -5.65 5.43 3.79
CA ASP A 8 -4.79 6.63 3.61
C ASP A 8 -4.70 7.52 4.87
N TYR A 9 -4.74 6.91 6.06
CA TYR A 9 -4.67 7.63 7.34
C TYR A 9 -3.27 7.62 7.98
N HIS A 10 -2.37 6.76 7.50
CA HIS A 10 -1.02 6.66 8.02
C HIS A 10 -0.01 7.39 7.15
N LEU A 11 1.16 7.70 7.73
CA LEU A 11 2.29 8.27 7.00
C LEU A 11 2.83 7.28 5.96
N PHE A 12 3.49 7.83 4.93
CA PHE A 12 4.10 7.05 3.87
C PHE A 12 5.32 7.74 3.28
N ASP A 13 6.15 6.97 2.60
CA ASP A 13 7.24 7.46 1.75
C ASP A 13 7.45 6.59 0.50
N PHE A 14 8.18 7.16 -0.45
CA PHE A 14 8.79 6.44 -1.57
C PHE A 14 10.31 6.61 -1.50
N ASP A 15 11.02 5.51 -1.25
CA ASP A 15 12.47 5.47 -1.12
C ASP A 15 13.13 4.96 -2.41
N PHE A 16 13.97 5.82 -3.00
CA PHE A 16 14.79 5.55 -4.18
C PHE A 16 16.28 5.35 -3.86
N GLY A 17 16.66 5.25 -2.58
CA GLY A 17 18.01 5.09 -2.04
C GLY A 17 18.64 6.40 -1.59
N ASP A 18 18.93 7.30 -2.53
CA ASP A 18 19.50 8.64 -2.29
C ASP A 18 18.45 9.77 -2.38
N VAL A 19 17.22 9.43 -2.73
CA VAL A 19 16.08 10.35 -2.81
C VAL A 19 14.88 9.72 -2.10
N VAL A 20 14.25 10.48 -1.20
CA VAL A 20 13.02 10.06 -0.54
C VAL A 20 11.91 11.05 -0.86
N VAL A 21 10.77 10.54 -1.31
CA VAL A 21 9.56 11.35 -1.55
C VAL A 21 8.56 11.08 -0.43
N HIS A 22 8.28 12.08 0.39
CA HIS A 22 7.43 11.94 1.58
C HIS A 22 6.61 13.22 1.84
N VAL A 23 5.70 13.19 2.80
CA VAL A 23 5.06 14.40 3.31
C VAL A 23 5.98 15.04 4.35
N PRO A 24 6.46 16.28 4.15
CA PRO A 24 7.34 16.93 5.12
C PRO A 24 6.65 17.12 6.47
N ASP A 25 7.36 16.79 7.54
CA ASP A 25 6.95 17.03 8.91
C ASP A 25 7.49 18.41 9.35
N PRO A 26 6.64 19.33 9.81
CA PRO A 26 7.09 20.66 10.25
C PRO A 26 8.00 20.64 11.49
N ASP A 27 8.00 19.55 12.26
CA ASP A 27 8.80 19.43 13.49
C ASP A 27 10.25 19.01 13.20
N TYR A 28 10.59 18.63 11.97
CA TYR A 28 11.93 18.21 11.56
C TYR A 28 12.49 19.11 10.45
N ALA A 29 13.78 19.40 10.52
CA ALA A 29 14.46 20.09 9.44
C ALA A 29 14.72 19.14 8.25
N PRO A 30 14.74 19.66 6.99
CA PRO A 30 15.09 18.83 5.84
C PRO A 30 16.46 18.16 6.02
N GLY A 31 16.51 16.85 5.84
CA GLY A 31 17.73 16.02 5.96
C GLY A 31 17.88 15.28 7.30
N GLU A 32 17.03 15.54 8.29
CA GLU A 32 17.11 14.92 9.62
C GLU A 32 16.53 13.50 9.68
N LEU A 33 15.47 13.24 8.90
CA LEU A 33 14.71 11.98 8.99
C LEU A 33 15.34 10.85 8.18
N TYR A 34 15.97 11.17 7.06
CA TYR A 34 16.39 10.19 6.05
C TYR A 34 17.90 10.10 5.86
N GLY A 35 18.67 10.36 6.92
CA GLY A 35 20.12 10.06 6.95
C GLY A 35 20.93 10.74 5.84
N GLY A 36 20.55 11.95 5.43
CA GLY A 36 21.21 12.70 4.37
C GLY A 36 20.73 12.40 2.94
N ALA A 37 19.71 11.54 2.75
CA ALA A 37 19.02 11.42 1.47
C ALA A 37 18.36 12.75 1.07
N LYS A 38 18.23 12.98 -0.24
CA LYS A 38 17.51 14.15 -0.75
C LYS A 38 16.01 13.97 -0.54
N GLU A 39 15.43 14.82 0.28
CA GLU A 39 14.00 14.82 0.56
C GLU A 39 13.22 15.64 -0.47
N LEU A 40 12.12 15.08 -0.97
CA LEU A 40 11.19 15.69 -1.93
C LEU A 40 9.75 15.61 -1.40
N ASN A 41 8.98 16.68 -1.58
CA ASN A 41 7.60 16.74 -1.08
C ASN A 41 6.64 15.95 -1.97
N ALA A 42 5.96 14.95 -1.41
CA ALA A 42 5.01 14.07 -2.11
C ALA A 42 3.82 14.79 -2.73
N LYS A 43 3.40 15.94 -2.19
CA LYS A 43 2.31 16.76 -2.76
C LYS A 43 2.72 17.54 -4.01
N ARG A 44 4.02 17.65 -4.29
CA ARG A 44 4.58 18.48 -5.37
C ARG A 44 5.41 17.69 -6.37
N THR A 45 5.85 16.50 -5.99
CA THR A 45 6.78 15.71 -6.77
C THR A 45 6.01 14.72 -7.64
N LYS A 46 6.18 14.82 -8.95
CA LYS A 46 5.77 13.74 -9.86
C LYS A 46 6.83 12.64 -9.81
N ILE A 47 6.40 11.41 -9.59
CA ILE A 47 7.28 10.25 -9.48
C ILE A 47 7.67 9.64 -10.84
N ASP A 48 7.09 10.14 -11.93
CA ASP A 48 7.28 9.62 -13.29
C ASP A 48 8.74 9.71 -13.76
N ALA A 49 9.39 10.86 -13.58
CA ALA A 49 10.80 11.04 -13.94
C ALA A 49 11.71 10.14 -13.09
N LEU A 50 11.45 10.07 -11.77
CA LEU A 50 12.22 9.24 -10.84
C LEU A 50 12.12 7.75 -11.19
N LEU A 51 10.90 7.24 -11.41
CA LEU A 51 10.69 5.86 -11.86
C LEU A 51 11.23 5.62 -13.27
N GLY A 52 11.11 6.60 -14.18
CA GLY A 52 11.63 6.54 -15.53
C GLY A 52 13.14 6.30 -15.58
N GLU A 53 13.89 6.97 -14.70
CA GLU A 53 15.34 6.84 -14.58
C GLU A 53 15.74 5.60 -13.76
N ARG A 54 15.15 5.41 -12.59
CA ARG A 54 15.62 4.44 -11.58
C ARG A 54 14.96 3.07 -11.69
N LYS A 55 13.85 2.97 -12.41
CA LYS A 55 13.03 1.77 -12.65
C LYS A 55 12.37 1.14 -11.43
N LYS A 56 12.78 1.48 -10.21
CA LYS A 56 12.16 0.96 -8.98
C LYS A 56 12.28 1.92 -7.80
N CYS A 57 11.38 1.78 -6.84
CA CYS A 57 11.49 2.30 -5.48
C CYS A 57 10.79 1.38 -4.49
N VAL A 58 11.02 1.60 -3.21
CA VAL A 58 10.22 1.01 -2.13
C VAL A 58 9.18 2.02 -1.69
N TYR A 59 7.92 1.63 -1.67
CA TYR A 59 6.83 2.40 -1.08
C TYR A 59 6.54 1.86 0.32
N THR A 60 6.72 2.69 1.35
CA THR A 60 6.38 2.34 2.73
C THR A 60 5.08 3.01 3.11
N TYR A 61 4.10 2.25 3.59
CA TYR A 61 2.86 2.76 4.18
C TYR A 61 2.75 2.32 5.62
N ASP A 62 2.29 3.23 6.47
CA ASP A 62 2.24 3.09 7.92
C ASP A 62 3.62 2.86 8.54
N PHE A 63 4.17 3.90 9.16
CA PHE A 63 5.48 3.79 9.82
C PHE A 63 5.44 2.97 11.12
N GLY A 64 4.24 2.67 11.66
CA GLY A 64 4.07 1.71 12.74
C GLY A 64 4.22 0.26 12.24
N ASP A 65 3.32 -0.14 11.34
CA ASP A 65 3.27 -1.52 10.81
C ASP A 65 4.33 -1.80 9.72
N ASN A 66 4.90 -0.76 9.13
CA ASN A 66 5.98 -0.78 8.16
C ASN A 66 5.67 -1.64 6.90
N TRP A 67 4.52 -1.38 6.27
CA TRP A 67 4.14 -2.08 5.04
C TRP A 67 4.97 -1.60 3.86
N ARG A 68 5.90 -2.45 3.40
CA ARG A 68 6.83 -2.13 2.31
C ARG A 68 6.42 -2.84 1.01
N HIS A 69 6.28 -2.06 -0.06
CA HIS A 69 5.97 -2.52 -1.40
C HIS A 69 7.10 -2.16 -2.36
N ASP A 70 7.58 -3.14 -3.12
CA ASP A 70 8.41 -2.86 -4.28
C ASP A 70 7.54 -2.30 -5.42
N VAL A 71 7.82 -1.08 -5.84
CA VAL A 71 7.20 -0.45 -7.00
C VAL A 71 8.20 -0.52 -8.14
N ILE A 72 7.87 -1.28 -9.18
CA ILE A 72 8.75 -1.55 -10.32
C ILE A 72 8.09 -1.04 -11.60
N LEU A 73 8.83 -0.21 -12.34
CA LEU A 73 8.44 0.22 -13.68
C LEU A 73 8.87 -0.84 -14.69
N GLU A 74 7.92 -1.68 -15.09
CA GLU A 74 8.16 -2.75 -16.09
C GLU A 74 8.25 -2.19 -17.51
N THR A 75 7.39 -1.23 -17.86
CA THR A 75 7.29 -0.73 -19.22
C THR A 75 6.61 0.63 -19.28
N ILE A 76 7.01 1.45 -20.27
CA ILE A 76 6.38 2.73 -20.60
C ILE A 76 5.70 2.57 -21.96
N LEU A 77 4.38 2.76 -22.00
CA LEU A 77 3.58 2.69 -23.23
C LEU A 77 2.97 4.06 -23.54
N PRO A 78 2.68 4.34 -24.83
CA PRO A 78 1.83 5.47 -25.19
C PRO A 78 0.49 5.37 -24.46
N ALA A 79 -0.01 6.51 -23.98
CA ALA A 79 -1.33 6.57 -23.35
C ALA A 79 -2.42 6.27 -24.40
N GLU A 80 -3.40 5.43 -24.02
CA GLU A 80 -4.53 5.13 -24.88
C GLU A 80 -5.52 6.29 -24.91
N GLU A 81 -5.96 6.67 -26.12
CA GLU A 81 -6.98 7.70 -26.28
C GLU A 81 -8.27 7.30 -25.55
N ARG A 82 -8.84 8.25 -24.81
CA ARG A 82 -10.11 8.11 -24.06
C ARG A 82 -10.10 7.07 -22.93
N ARG A 83 -8.95 6.49 -22.58
CA ARG A 83 -8.81 5.63 -21.41
C ARG A 83 -8.66 6.48 -20.15
N HIS A 84 -9.47 6.20 -19.13
CA HIS A 84 -9.31 6.79 -17.80
C HIS A 84 -8.26 5.98 -17.02
N TYR A 85 -7.29 6.67 -16.41
CA TYR A 85 -6.25 6.07 -15.57
C TYR A 85 -6.40 6.55 -14.11
N PRO A 86 -5.89 5.80 -13.12
CA PRO A 86 -5.20 4.50 -13.21
C PRO A 86 -6.15 3.32 -13.46
N VAL A 87 -5.60 2.21 -13.97
CA VAL A 87 -6.32 0.94 -14.16
C VAL A 87 -5.48 -0.22 -13.65
N CYS A 88 -6.04 -1.05 -12.79
CA CYS A 88 -5.50 -2.33 -12.40
C CYS A 88 -5.75 -3.35 -13.52
N ILE A 89 -4.68 -4.00 -13.99
CA ILE A 89 -4.72 -4.99 -15.08
C ILE A 89 -4.59 -6.44 -14.59
N ALA A 90 -4.05 -6.63 -13.39
CA ALA A 90 -3.86 -7.92 -12.74
C ALA A 90 -3.60 -7.72 -11.25
N GLY A 91 -3.74 -8.81 -10.49
CA GLY A 91 -3.41 -8.87 -9.07
C GLY A 91 -3.80 -10.24 -8.51
N ALA A 92 -3.40 -10.49 -7.27
CA ALA A 92 -3.68 -11.73 -6.56
C ALA A 92 -3.65 -11.46 -5.06
N ARG A 93 -4.40 -12.31 -4.32
CA ARG A 93 -4.49 -12.31 -2.87
C ARG A 93 -5.13 -11.05 -2.28
N HIS A 94 -5.61 -11.18 -1.05
CA HIS A 94 -6.13 -10.06 -0.28
C HIS A 94 -4.96 -9.36 0.41
N ARG A 95 -5.04 -8.04 0.54
CA ARG A 95 -4.10 -7.29 1.37
C ARG A 95 -4.21 -7.68 2.86
N PRO A 96 -3.17 -7.46 3.68
CA PRO A 96 -3.28 -7.50 5.13
C PRO A 96 -4.35 -6.52 5.65
N PRO A 97 -5.16 -6.87 6.67
CA PRO A 97 -6.04 -5.93 7.36
C PRO A 97 -5.30 -4.66 7.84
N GLU A 98 -5.99 -3.52 7.94
CA GLU A 98 -5.40 -2.32 8.57
C GLU A 98 -5.09 -2.63 10.05
N ASP A 99 -4.02 -2.03 10.59
CA ASP A 99 -3.60 -2.17 12.00
C ASP A 99 -3.39 -3.62 12.47
N VAL A 100 -3.05 -4.54 11.57
CA VAL A 100 -2.83 -5.96 11.94
C VAL A 100 -1.48 -6.18 12.63
N GLY A 101 -0.61 -5.16 12.71
CA GLY A 101 0.68 -5.25 13.41
C GLY A 101 1.83 -5.66 12.49
N GLY A 102 1.82 -5.14 11.26
CA GLY A 102 2.85 -5.40 10.27
C GLY A 102 2.94 -6.85 9.83
N VAL A 103 4.07 -7.23 9.23
CA VAL A 103 4.26 -8.58 8.65
C VAL A 103 4.05 -9.68 9.69
N SER A 104 4.64 -9.55 10.87
CA SER A 104 4.52 -10.55 11.94
C SER A 104 3.09 -10.68 12.45
N GLY A 105 2.39 -9.56 12.63
CA GLY A 105 0.98 -9.58 13.05
C GLY A 105 0.08 -10.20 12.00
N TYR A 106 0.36 -9.97 10.71
CA TYR A 106 -0.37 -10.63 9.63
C TYR A 106 -0.07 -12.15 9.55
N GLU A 107 1.17 -12.58 9.79
CA GLU A 107 1.52 -14.00 9.88
C GLU A 107 0.78 -14.69 11.03
N GLU A 108 0.74 -14.06 12.20
CA GLU A 108 -0.03 -14.54 13.35
C GLU A 108 -1.54 -14.61 13.05
N PHE A 109 -2.08 -13.54 12.45
CA PHE A 109 -3.47 -13.49 12.01
C PHE A 109 -3.80 -14.66 11.07
N LEU A 110 -2.96 -14.91 10.06
CA LEU A 110 -3.14 -16.02 9.12
C LEU A 110 -3.10 -17.39 9.82
N ASN A 111 -2.18 -17.57 10.77
CA ASN A 111 -2.09 -18.80 11.55
C ASN A 111 -3.38 -19.03 12.34
N ILE A 112 -3.90 -18.00 13.02
CA ILE A 112 -5.13 -18.08 13.82
C ILE A 112 -6.34 -18.40 12.93
N ILE A 113 -6.54 -17.68 11.82
CA ILE A 113 -7.70 -17.89 10.95
C ILE A 113 -7.62 -19.18 10.11
N SER A 114 -6.48 -19.86 10.12
CA SER A 114 -6.31 -21.16 9.45
C SER A 114 -6.78 -22.34 10.30
N ASP A 115 -6.96 -22.15 11.61
CA ASP A 115 -7.39 -23.17 12.56
C ASP A 115 -8.76 -22.80 13.18
N PRO A 116 -9.88 -23.38 12.69
CA PRO A 116 -11.21 -23.14 13.25
C PRO A 116 -11.38 -23.51 14.72
N GLU A 117 -10.50 -24.35 15.28
CA GLU A 117 -10.53 -24.75 16.69
C GLU A 117 -9.66 -23.82 17.56
N HIS A 118 -8.93 -22.87 16.96
CA HIS A 118 -8.14 -21.91 17.72
C HIS A 118 -9.08 -21.04 18.60
N PRO A 119 -8.76 -20.84 19.90
CA PRO A 119 -9.63 -20.10 20.81
C PRO A 119 -10.00 -18.70 20.32
N GLU A 120 -9.11 -18.04 19.59
CA GLU A 120 -9.26 -16.67 19.09
C GLU A 120 -9.77 -16.59 17.63
N TYR A 121 -10.05 -17.73 16.98
CA TYR A 121 -10.46 -17.79 15.56
C TYR A 121 -11.64 -16.87 15.24
N ASN A 122 -12.70 -16.92 16.04
CA ASN A 122 -13.91 -16.12 15.80
C ASN A 122 -13.66 -14.62 16.04
N ASP A 123 -12.89 -14.28 17.07
CA ASP A 123 -12.60 -12.88 17.40
C ASP A 123 -11.79 -12.20 16.29
N TYR A 124 -10.80 -12.91 15.74
CA TYR A 124 -9.98 -12.42 14.63
C TYR A 124 -10.80 -12.25 13.34
N LEU A 125 -11.70 -13.19 13.03
CA LEU A 125 -12.58 -13.06 11.87
C LEU A 125 -13.56 -11.90 12.00
N ILE A 126 -14.20 -11.72 13.17
CA ILE A 126 -15.12 -10.61 13.42
C ILE A 126 -14.38 -9.27 13.32
N TRP A 127 -13.15 -9.21 13.81
CA TRP A 127 -12.31 -8.03 13.67
C TRP A 127 -12.01 -7.72 12.19
N ALA A 128 -11.55 -8.72 11.42
CA ALA A 128 -11.25 -8.56 10.00
C ALA A 128 -12.49 -8.29 9.13
N GLU A 129 -13.68 -8.73 9.53
CA GLU A 129 -14.93 -8.42 8.83
C GLU A 129 -15.21 -6.91 8.78
N LYS A 130 -14.76 -6.14 9.77
CA LYS A 130 -14.89 -4.66 9.74
C LYS A 130 -14.10 -4.06 8.58
N ASP A 131 -12.95 -4.65 8.29
CA ASP A 131 -12.03 -4.22 7.24
C ASP A 131 -12.51 -4.62 5.84
N THR A 132 -13.11 -5.80 5.70
CA THR A 132 -13.60 -6.33 4.40
C THR A 132 -15.02 -5.83 4.02
N GLY A 133 -15.64 -5.00 4.86
CA GLY A 133 -17.01 -4.53 4.66
C GLY A 133 -18.07 -5.61 4.95
N GLY A 134 -17.82 -6.48 5.92
CA GLY A 134 -18.73 -7.52 6.41
C GLY A 134 -18.61 -8.87 5.71
N ARG A 135 -17.56 -9.09 4.90
CA ARG A 135 -17.28 -10.39 4.29
C ARG A 135 -16.31 -11.18 5.16
N LYS A 136 -16.50 -12.50 5.28
CA LYS A 136 -15.46 -13.34 5.88
C LYS A 136 -14.12 -13.10 5.17
N PHE A 137 -13.07 -12.87 5.95
CA PHE A 137 -11.73 -12.68 5.41
C PHE A 137 -11.26 -13.95 4.67
N ASP A 138 -10.79 -13.77 3.46
CA ASP A 138 -10.19 -14.81 2.63
C ASP A 138 -8.85 -14.26 2.10
N PRO A 139 -7.69 -14.82 2.52
CA PRO A 139 -6.38 -14.33 2.10
C PRO A 139 -6.14 -14.46 0.60
N GLU A 140 -6.88 -15.32 -0.11
CA GLU A 140 -6.71 -15.53 -1.55
C GLU A 140 -7.67 -14.68 -2.38
N TYR A 141 -8.59 -13.95 -1.74
CA TYR A 141 -9.56 -13.10 -2.43
C TYR A 141 -8.89 -11.95 -3.17
N PHE A 142 -9.13 -11.87 -4.48
CA PHE A 142 -8.83 -10.70 -5.28
C PHE A 142 -9.92 -10.50 -6.35
N TYR A 143 -10.48 -9.30 -6.43
CA TYR A 143 -11.47 -8.97 -7.45
C TYR A 143 -11.14 -7.66 -8.19
N ILE A 144 -10.60 -7.81 -9.41
CA ILE A 144 -10.10 -6.69 -10.21
C ILE A 144 -11.13 -5.58 -10.47
N ASN A 145 -12.42 -5.93 -10.62
CA ASN A 145 -13.48 -4.95 -10.85
C ASN A 145 -13.74 -4.11 -9.60
N GLU A 146 -13.57 -4.65 -8.39
CA GLU A 146 -13.67 -3.89 -7.15
C GLU A 146 -12.54 -2.89 -7.02
N VAL A 147 -11.32 -3.33 -7.29
CA VAL A 147 -10.13 -2.47 -7.35
C VAL A 147 -10.32 -1.34 -8.35
N ASN A 148 -10.74 -1.64 -9.58
CA ASN A 148 -10.95 -0.63 -10.61
C ASN A 148 -12.09 0.34 -10.30
N ARG A 149 -13.14 -0.10 -9.57
CA ARG A 149 -14.18 0.82 -9.06
C ARG A 149 -13.62 1.80 -8.02
N ALA A 150 -12.68 1.38 -7.18
CA ALA A 150 -12.00 2.26 -6.23
C ALA A 150 -11.06 3.24 -6.96
N LEU A 151 -10.25 2.74 -7.90
CA LEU A 151 -9.33 3.54 -8.70
C LEU A 151 -10.04 4.63 -9.53
N ALA A 152 -11.23 4.33 -10.07
CA ALA A 152 -12.03 5.30 -10.83
C ALA A 152 -12.50 6.52 -10.01
N LYS A 153 -12.39 6.49 -8.67
CA LYS A 153 -12.72 7.62 -7.80
C LYS A 153 -11.54 8.57 -7.55
N ILE A 154 -10.32 8.16 -7.91
CA ILE A 154 -9.12 9.00 -7.80
C ILE A 154 -9.19 10.08 -8.89
N LYS A 155 -8.91 11.33 -8.50
CA LYS A 155 -8.89 12.51 -9.37
C LYS A 155 -7.47 12.99 -9.63
#